data_AF-A0A2E5M0L9-F1
#
_entry.id   AF-A0A2E5M0L9-F1
#
_cell.length_a   1.000
_cell.length_b   1.000
_cell.length_c   1.000
_cell.angle_alpha   90.00
_cell.angle_beta   90.00
_cell.angle_gamma   90.00
#
_symmetry.space_group_name_H-M   'P 1'
#
loop_
_entity.id
_entity.type
_entity.pdbx_description
1 polymer ?
#
loop_
_entity_poly.entity_id
_entity_poly.type
_entity_poly.pdbx_seq_one_letter_code
_entity_poly.pdbx_strand_id
1 'polypeptide(L)'
;MDRIYILGHSMGGHGTYILTQLDPDYFAAAAPSAGNGLKTTEYFVDVSLIKDIPFWVFHGDKDHVCPIEKDQLIFALQATPRQGGRTLHTGLIT
;
A
#
# COMPACT_ATOMS: atom_id res chain seq x y z
N MET A 1 -17.15 4.18 -17.56
CA MET A 1 -15.96 3.27 -17.59
C MET A 1 -15.23 3.54 -16.29
N ASP A 2 -15.63 2.90 -15.18
CA ASP A 2 -15.51 3.57 -13.86
C ASP A 2 -14.69 2.77 -12.85
N ARG A 3 -13.56 2.19 -13.27
CA ARG A 3 -12.60 1.55 -12.35
C ARG A 3 -11.17 1.80 -12.78
N ILE A 4 -10.55 2.80 -12.19
CA ILE A 4 -9.13 3.13 -12.39
C ILE A 4 -8.32 2.42 -11.31
N TYR A 5 -7.25 1.75 -11.73
CA TYR A 5 -6.37 0.99 -10.84
C TYR A 5 -4.96 1.56 -10.91
N ILE A 6 -4.24 1.54 -9.80
CA ILE A 6 -2.87 2.05 -9.74
C ILE A 6 -1.91 1.00 -9.19
N LEU A 7 -0.75 0.91 -9.81
CA LEU A 7 0.36 0.07 -9.40
C LEU A 7 1.66 0.80 -9.68
N GLY A 8 2.65 0.55 -8.83
CA GLY A 8 4.01 0.95 -9.07
C GLY A 8 4.99 0.13 -8.22
N HIS A 9 6.22 0.05 -8.69
CA HIS A 9 7.31 -0.66 -8.03
C HIS A 9 8.38 0.32 -7.53
N SER A 10 8.96 0.07 -6.36
CA SER A 10 9.99 0.90 -5.72
C SER A 10 9.53 2.36 -5.59
N MET A 11 10.22 3.33 -6.20
CA MET A 11 9.77 4.72 -6.26
C MET A 11 8.35 4.87 -6.84
N GLY A 12 7.94 4.00 -7.77
CA GLY A 12 6.56 3.96 -8.26
C GLY A 12 5.56 3.43 -7.23
N GLY A 13 5.99 2.49 -6.37
CA GLY A 13 5.18 2.01 -5.25
C GLY A 13 4.99 3.09 -4.20
N HIS A 14 6.04 3.89 -3.96
CA HIS A 14 5.98 5.10 -3.14
C HIS A 14 4.97 6.10 -3.71
N GLY A 15 5.05 6.37 -5.01
CA GLY A 15 4.07 7.22 -5.70
C GLY A 15 2.64 6.67 -5.62
N THR A 16 2.46 5.35 -5.67
CA THR A 16 1.16 4.70 -5.50
C THR A 16 0.55 5.05 -4.14
N TYR A 17 1.32 4.91 -3.04
CA TYR A 17 0.86 5.29 -1.71
C TYR A 17 0.53 6.79 -1.59
N ILE A 18 1.34 7.66 -2.19
CA ILE A 18 1.08 9.10 -2.18
C ILE A 18 -0.22 9.42 -2.92
N LEU A 19 -0.38 8.92 -4.16
CA LEU A 19 -1.51 9.26 -5.00
C LEU A 19 -2.84 8.77 -4.41
N THR A 20 -2.86 7.58 -3.79
CA THR A 20 -4.05 7.10 -3.10
C THR A 20 -4.43 7.91 -1.86
N GLN A 21 -3.47 8.61 -1.24
CA GLN A 21 -3.76 9.51 -0.13
C GLN A 21 -4.24 10.88 -0.62
N LEU A 22 -3.74 11.35 -1.77
CA LEU A 22 -4.13 12.62 -2.36
C LEU A 22 -5.56 12.59 -2.93
N ASP A 23 -5.97 11.47 -3.50
CA ASP A 23 -7.31 11.29 -4.06
C ASP A 23 -7.86 9.88 -3.76
N PRO A 24 -8.39 9.65 -2.55
CA PRO A 24 -8.81 8.32 -2.10
C PRO A 24 -10.05 7.77 -2.80
N ASP A 25 -10.82 8.62 -3.49
CA ASP A 25 -12.04 8.23 -4.20
C ASP A 25 -11.82 7.96 -5.70
N TYR A 26 -10.66 8.34 -6.25
CA TYR A 26 -10.35 8.17 -7.67
C TYR A 26 -10.01 6.74 -8.06
N PHE A 27 -9.33 6.01 -7.18
CA PHE A 27 -8.82 4.67 -7.46
C PHE A 27 -9.73 3.59 -6.90
N ALA A 28 -10.09 2.62 -7.76
CA ALA A 28 -10.88 1.46 -7.37
C ALA A 28 -10.08 0.44 -6.55
N ALA A 29 -8.77 0.34 -6.76
CA ALA A 29 -7.83 -0.42 -5.94
C ALA A 29 -6.37 -0.03 -6.28
N ALA A 30 -5.45 -0.37 -5.38
CA ALA A 30 -4.02 -0.11 -5.52
C ALA A 30 -3.17 -1.36 -5.29
N ALA A 31 -2.04 -1.48 -5.97
CA ALA A 31 -1.13 -2.62 -5.81
C ALA A 31 0.36 -2.18 -5.79
N PRO A 32 0.82 -1.50 -4.73
CA PRO A 32 2.21 -1.08 -4.62
C PRO A 32 3.16 -2.25 -4.38
N SER A 33 4.37 -2.15 -4.91
CA SER A 33 5.48 -3.09 -4.65
C SER A 33 6.72 -2.36 -4.17
N ALA A 34 7.36 -2.87 -3.11
CA ALA A 34 8.57 -2.28 -2.50
C ALA A 34 8.46 -0.75 -2.27
N GLY A 35 7.26 -0.29 -1.88
CA GLY A 35 6.84 1.10 -2.04
C GLY A 35 7.13 2.03 -0.86
N ASN A 36 7.45 1.51 0.32
CA ASN A 36 7.58 2.33 1.53
C ASN A 36 8.93 3.06 1.68
N GLY A 37 9.67 3.17 0.59
CA GLY A 37 10.92 3.94 0.51
C GLY A 37 12.10 3.28 1.21
N LEU A 38 13.21 4.01 1.24
CA LEU A 38 14.48 3.55 1.79
C LEU A 38 14.44 3.47 3.31
N LYS A 39 15.50 2.90 3.92
CA LYS A 39 15.71 2.91 5.39
C LYS A 39 15.59 4.30 6.02
N THR A 40 16.04 5.33 5.31
CA THR A 40 16.04 6.73 5.76
C THR A 40 14.75 7.48 5.46
N THR A 41 13.82 6.88 4.71
CA THR A 41 12.53 7.51 4.44
C THR A 41 11.68 7.49 5.71
N GLU A 42 11.22 8.65 6.17
CA GLU A 42 10.27 8.73 7.27
C GLU A 42 8.95 8.05 6.93
N TYR A 43 8.20 7.63 7.95
CA TYR A 43 6.87 7.07 7.74
C TYR A 43 5.92 8.14 7.18
N PHE A 44 5.23 7.85 6.08
CA PHE A 44 4.46 8.84 5.31
C PHE A 44 3.05 8.37 4.89
N VAL A 45 2.63 7.17 5.32
CA VAL A 45 1.33 6.61 4.94
C VAL A 45 0.32 6.80 6.08
N ASP A 46 -0.59 7.75 5.91
CA ASP A 46 -1.76 7.88 6.77
C ASP A 46 -2.80 6.82 6.38
N VAL A 47 -2.90 5.78 7.20
CA VAL A 47 -3.81 4.66 6.99
C VAL A 47 -5.28 5.10 7.05
N SER A 48 -5.60 6.18 7.75
CA SER A 48 -6.99 6.65 7.87
C SER A 48 -7.57 7.18 6.55
N LEU A 49 -6.71 7.68 5.66
CA LEU A 49 -7.08 8.20 4.34
C LEU A 49 -7.32 7.09 3.32
N ILE A 50 -6.57 5.99 3.43
CA ILE A 50 -6.60 4.89 2.44
C ILE A 50 -7.38 3.67 2.92
N LYS A 51 -8.02 3.75 4.09
CA LYS A 51 -8.71 2.64 4.74
C LYS A 51 -9.91 2.08 3.95
N ASP A 52 -10.40 2.75 2.93
CA ASP A 52 -11.57 2.27 2.16
C ASP A 52 -11.20 1.77 0.76
N ILE A 53 -9.91 1.89 0.40
CA ILE A 53 -9.33 1.44 -0.86
C ILE A 53 -8.81 0.01 -0.68
N PRO A 54 -9.18 -0.93 -1.56
CA PRO A 54 -8.55 -2.25 -1.59
C PRO A 54 -7.08 -2.13 -2.02
N PHE A 55 -6.17 -2.66 -1.21
CA PHE A 55 -4.75 -2.78 -1.54
C PHE A 55 -4.32 -4.24 -1.73
N TRP A 56 -3.44 -4.45 -2.70
CA TRP A 56 -2.64 -5.67 -2.82
C TRP A 56 -1.14 -5.34 -2.81
N VAL A 57 -0.52 -5.44 -1.63
CA VAL A 57 0.88 -5.05 -1.42
C VAL A 57 1.80 -6.25 -1.68
N PHE A 58 2.92 -6.02 -2.36
CA PHE A 58 3.94 -7.01 -2.67
C PHE A 58 5.35 -6.55 -2.24
N HIS A 59 6.05 -7.36 -1.46
CA HIS A 59 7.41 -7.04 -1.02
C HIS A 59 8.21 -8.32 -0.82
N GLY A 60 9.47 -8.32 -1.28
CA GLY A 60 10.40 -9.43 -1.05
C GLY A 60 11.03 -9.36 0.34
N ASP A 61 11.09 -10.49 1.03
CA ASP A 61 11.67 -10.59 2.38
C ASP A 61 13.20 -10.39 2.43
N LYS A 62 13.87 -10.43 1.28
CA LYS A 62 15.31 -10.19 1.09
C LYS A 62 15.63 -8.82 0.49
N ASP A 63 14.68 -7.90 0.45
CA ASP A 63 14.96 -6.53 0.01
C ASP A 63 15.86 -5.81 1.04
N HIS A 64 17.09 -5.50 0.63
CA HIS A 64 18.06 -4.78 1.47
C HIS A 64 18.06 -3.27 1.26
N VAL A 65 17.30 -2.79 0.27
CA VAL A 65 17.18 -1.39 -0.16
C VAL A 65 15.97 -0.74 0.52
N CYS A 66 14.79 -1.34 0.35
CA CYS A 66 13.53 -0.92 0.95
C CYS A 66 13.15 -1.91 2.07
N PRO A 67 13.08 -1.49 3.33
CA PRO A 67 12.69 -2.38 4.42
C PRO A 67 11.22 -2.82 4.33
N ILE A 68 10.96 -4.12 4.39
CA ILE A 68 9.61 -4.72 4.33
C ILE A 68 8.75 -4.38 5.56
N GLU A 69 9.38 -4.06 6.69
CA GLU A 69 8.71 -3.81 7.97
C GLU A 69 7.72 -2.65 7.90
N LYS A 70 7.95 -1.70 6.99
CA LYS A 70 7.06 -0.56 6.78
C LYS A 70 5.74 -0.97 6.10
N ASP A 71 5.80 -1.88 5.12
CA ASP A 71 4.59 -2.45 4.51
C ASP A 71 3.82 -3.29 5.54
N GLN A 72 4.53 -4.04 6.38
CA GLN A 72 3.93 -4.83 7.46
C GLN A 72 3.20 -3.94 8.49
N LEU A 73 3.78 -2.78 8.85
CA LEU A 73 3.14 -1.83 9.76
C LEU A 73 1.82 -1.30 9.21
N ILE A 74 1.77 -0.92 7.93
CA ILE A 74 0.53 -0.46 7.28
C ILE A 74 -0.56 -1.53 7.36
N PHE A 75 -0.19 -2.80 7.13
CA PHE A 75 -1.15 -3.90 7.23
C PHE A 75 -1.67 -4.09 8.67
N ALA A 76 -0.79 -4.03 9.66
CA ALA A 76 -1.18 -4.13 11.06
C ALA A 76 -2.16 -3.02 11.47
N LEU A 77 -1.95 -1.79 10.99
CA LEU A 77 -2.84 -0.65 11.23
C LEU A 77 -4.18 -0.76 10.49
N GLN A 78 -4.21 -1.45 9.35
CA GLN A 78 -5.43 -1.69 8.57
C GLN A 78 -6.28 -2.88 9.06
N ALA A 79 -5.74 -3.76 9.91
CA ALA A 79 -6.39 -4.99 10.37
C ALA A 79 -7.62 -4.79 11.30
N THR A 80 -8.10 -3.55 11.45
CA THR A 80 -9.36 -3.28 12.17
C THR A 80 -10.55 -3.87 11.38
N PRO A 81 -11.49 -4.60 12.01
CA PRO A 81 -12.56 -5.29 11.30
C PRO A 81 -13.42 -4.33 10.47
N ARG A 82 -13.45 -4.52 9.15
CA ARG A 82 -14.36 -3.78 8.26
C ARG A 82 -15.73 -4.44 8.22
N GLN A 83 -16.78 -3.67 8.47
CA GLN A 83 -18.16 -4.04 8.13
C GLN A 83 -18.32 -3.92 6.60
N GLY A 84 -18.44 -5.05 5.89
CA GLY A 84 -18.79 -5.07 4.46
C GLY A 84 -17.60 -5.31 3.49
N GLY A 85 -17.25 -6.58 3.31
CA GLY A 85 -16.82 -7.17 2.02
C GLY A 85 -15.58 -6.67 1.27
N ARG A 86 -14.84 -5.65 1.72
CA ARG A 86 -13.64 -5.15 1.01
C ARG A 86 -12.35 -5.65 1.66
N THR A 87 -11.82 -6.74 1.12
CA THR A 87 -10.60 -7.42 1.58
C THR A 87 -9.35 -6.72 1.05
N LEU A 88 -8.40 -6.40 1.94
CA LEU A 88 -6.99 -6.22 1.55
C LEU A 88 -6.33 -7.60 1.51
N HIS A 89 -5.64 -7.91 0.42
CA HIS A 89 -4.84 -9.13 0.31
C HIS A 89 -3.36 -8.73 0.28
N THR A 90 -2.57 -9.15 1.26
CA THR A 90 -1.11 -9.02 1.17
C THR A 90 -0.56 -10.27 0.51
N GLY A 91 0.04 -10.12 -0.68
CA GLY A 91 0.79 -11.18 -1.31
C GLY A 91 2.24 -11.06 -0.88
N LEU A 92 2.65 -11.76 0.17
CA LEU A 92 4.07 -12.00 0.41
C LEU A 92 4.58 -12.86 -0.74
N ILE A 93 5.43 -12.29 -1.59
CA ILE A 93 6.21 -13.04 -2.57
C ILE A 93 7.54 -13.34 -1.88
N THR A 94 7.61 -14.51 -1.26
CA THR A 94 8.85 -15.10 -0.72
C THR A 94 9.69 -15.72 -1.83
#